data_AF-A0AAN4LBW5-F1
#
_entry.id   AF-A0AAN4LBW5-F1
#
_cell.length_a   1.000
_cell.length_b   1.000
_cell.length_c   1.000
_cell.angle_alpha   90.00
_cell.angle_beta   90.00
_cell.angle_gamma   90.00
#
_symmetry.space_group_name_H-M   'P 1'
#
loop_
_entity.id
_entity.type
_entity.pdbx_description
1 polymer ?
#
loop_
_entity_poly.entity_id
_entity_poly.type
_entity_poly.pdbx_seq_one_letter_code
_entity_poly.pdbx_strand_id
1 'polypeptide(L)' 'MRKRHSIEKAEWSETRENQYHKDCKNIVFSFGDRLIEEGGTVYLKRKEVEIKVIKPLKRKTFWYETWLKIKEIYST' A
#
# COMPACT_ATOMS: atom_id res chain seq x y z
N MET A 1 -22.61 29.49 8.45
CA MET A 1 -21.84 28.29 8.85
C MET A 1 -20.94 27.86 7.70
N ARG A 2 -19.61 28.06 7.82
CA ARG A 2 -18.64 27.59 6.80
C ARG A 2 -18.61 26.06 6.83
N LYS A 3 -19.17 25.43 5.79
CA LYS A 3 -19.10 23.98 5.58
C LYS A 3 -17.62 23.56 5.58
N ARG A 4 -17.31 22.58 6.42
CA ARG A 4 -15.97 22.06 6.68
C ARG A 4 -15.49 21.23 5.47
N HIS A 5 -15.11 21.87 4.38
CA HIS A 5 -14.53 21.22 3.19
C HIS A 5 -13.25 20.41 3.46
N SER A 6 -12.64 20.58 4.64
CA SER A 6 -11.46 19.83 5.04
C SER A 6 -11.78 18.40 5.48
N ILE A 7 -13.02 18.08 5.87
CA ILE A 7 -13.40 16.74 6.34
C ILE A 7 -13.55 15.79 5.15
N GLU A 8 -14.26 16.20 4.11
CA GLU A 8 -14.47 15.38 2.90
C GLU A 8 -13.15 14.96 2.24
N LYS A 9 -12.13 15.84 2.21
CA LYS A 9 -10.81 15.51 1.64
C LYS A 9 -10.01 14.52 2.49
N ALA A 10 -10.20 14.54 3.80
CA ALA A 10 -9.53 13.62 4.71
C ALA A 10 -10.12 12.20 4.57
N GLU A 11 -11.46 12.09 4.54
CA GLU A 11 -12.16 10.82 4.32
C GLU A 11 -11.81 10.18 2.97
N TRP A 12 -11.67 11.00 1.92
CA TRP A 12 -11.24 10.51 0.61
C TRP A 12 -9.81 9.98 0.60
N SER A 13 -8.93 10.55 1.44
CA SER A 13 -7.54 10.09 1.55
C SER A 13 -7.45 8.74 2.28
N GLU A 14 -8.19 8.57 3.37
CA GLU A 14 -8.24 7.29 4.11
C GLU A 14 -8.89 6.18 3.28
N THR A 15 -9.95 6.51 2.55
CA THR A 15 -10.62 5.54 1.67
C THR A 15 -9.67 5.04 0.56
N ARG A 16 -8.85 5.93 -0.01
CA ARG A 16 -7.86 5.57 -1.02
C ARG A 16 -6.73 4.72 -0.47
N GLU A 17 -6.21 5.00 0.71
CA GLU A 17 -5.17 4.14 1.33
C GLU A 17 -5.66 2.72 1.56
N ASN A 18 -6.91 2.57 2.04
CA ASN A 18 -7.52 1.25 2.17
C ASN A 18 -7.71 0.56 0.82
N GLN A 19 -8.04 1.31 -0.23
CA GLN A 19 -8.13 0.77 -1.58
C GLN A 19 -6.76 0.28 -2.06
N TYR A 20 -5.70 1.07 -1.90
CA TYR A 20 -4.33 0.69 -2.27
C TYR A 20 -3.86 -0.56 -1.51
N HIS A 21 -4.19 -0.67 -0.22
CA HIS A 21 -3.90 -1.87 0.57
C HIS A 21 -4.54 -3.13 -0.02
N LYS A 22 -5.83 -3.04 -0.37
CA LYS A 22 -6.55 -4.15 -1.02
C LYS A 22 -5.95 -4.49 -2.38
N ASP A 23 -5.64 -3.48 -3.18
CA ASP A 23 -5.07 -3.64 -4.52
C ASP A 23 -3.69 -4.33 -4.45
N CYS A 24 -2.83 -3.87 -3.53
CA CYS A 24 -1.54 -4.50 -3.25
C CYS A 24 -1.70 -5.99 -2.91
N LYS A 25 -2.61 -6.31 -1.99
CA LYS A 25 -2.90 -7.69 -1.58
C LYS A 25 -3.42 -8.55 -2.74
N ASN A 26 -4.32 -8.01 -3.55
CA ASN A 26 -4.84 -8.71 -4.73
C ASN A 26 -3.75 -9.00 -5.75
N ILE A 27 -2.88 -8.02 -6.05
CA ILE A 27 -1.77 -8.21 -6.98
C ILE A 27 -0.86 -9.33 -6.50
N VAL A 28 -0.30 -9.22 -5.28
CA VAL A 28 0.64 -10.24 -4.78
C VAL A 28 -0.01 -11.62 -4.69
N PHE A 29 -1.29 -11.68 -4.29
CA PHE A 29 -2.03 -12.93 -4.22
C PHE A 29 -2.21 -13.57 -5.61
N SER A 30 -2.46 -12.76 -6.64
CA SER A 30 -2.55 -13.23 -8.03
C SER A 30 -1.24 -13.86 -8.54
N PHE A 31 -0.10 -13.47 -7.97
CA PHE A 31 1.20 -14.06 -8.29
C PHE A 31 1.63 -15.17 -7.31
N GLY A 32 0.80 -15.49 -6.31
CA GLY A 32 1.11 -16.48 -5.27
C GLY A 32 2.08 -15.98 -4.19
N ASP A 33 2.33 -14.67 -4.16
CA ASP A 33 3.22 -14.01 -3.22
C ASP A 33 2.41 -13.45 -2.02
N ARG A 34 3.10 -13.06 -0.95
CA ARG A 34 2.47 -12.52 0.27
C ARG A 34 3.09 -11.19 0.69
N LEU A 35 2.27 -10.29 1.21
CA LEU A 35 2.75 -9.07 1.87
C LEU A 35 2.75 -9.26 3.37
N ILE A 36 3.85 -8.91 3.99
CA ILE A 36 4.04 -8.88 5.43
C ILE A 36 4.27 -7.42 5.82
N GLU A 37 3.46 -6.93 6.74
CA GLU A 37 3.68 -5.63 7.38
C GLU A 37 4.35 -5.87 8.72
N GLU A 38 5.57 -5.38 8.89
CA GLU A 38 6.30 -5.47 10.16
C GLU A 38 6.92 -4.12 10.50
N GLY A 39 6.57 -3.57 11.66
CA GLY A 39 7.16 -2.33 12.18
C GLY A 39 6.99 -1.09 11.29
N GLY A 40 5.93 -1.04 10.48
CA GLY A 40 5.74 0.03 9.49
C GLY A 40 6.64 -0.09 8.26
N THR A 41 7.13 -1.30 7.97
CA THR A 41 7.80 -1.65 6.73
C THR A 41 7.00 -2.75 6.03
N VAL A 42 6.88 -2.65 4.71
CA VAL A 42 6.23 -3.68 3.90
C VAL A 42 7.28 -4.58 3.28
N TYR A 43 7.13 -5.87 3.51
CA TYR A 43 7.95 -6.94 2.97
C TYR A 43 7.10 -7.78 2.02
N LEU A 44 7.66 -8.08 0.84
CA LEU A 44 7.09 -8.99 -0.12
C LEU A 44 7.78 -10.33 0.01
N LYS A 45 7.03 -11.33 0.45
CA LYS A 45 7.49 -12.71 0.53
C LYS A 45 7.12 -13.42 -0.76
N ARG A 46 8.12 -13.65 -1.61
CA ARG A 46 8.00 -14.39 -2.87
C ARG A 46 8.68 -15.75 -2.73
N LYS A 47 7.89 -16.83 -2.69
CA LYS A 47 8.33 -18.23 -2.47
C LYS A 47 9.25 -18.41 -1.26
N GLU A 48 10.53 -18.07 -1.40
CA GLU A 48 11.61 -18.18 -0.40
C GLU A 48 12.44 -16.90 -0.22
N VAL A 49 12.17 -15.84 -1.00
CA VAL A 49 12.87 -14.55 -0.90
C VAL A 49 11.97 -13.53 -0.26
N GLU A 50 12.46 -12.89 0.80
CA GLU A 50 11.83 -11.72 1.39
C GLU A 50 12.45 -10.46 0.80
N ILE A 51 11.65 -9.76 0.01
CA ILE A 51 12.05 -8.52 -0.66
C ILE A 51 11.45 -7.38 0.14
N LYS A 52 12.32 -6.55 0.72
CA LYS A 52 11.89 -5.30 1.33
C LYS A 52 11.32 -4.39 0.25
N VAL A 53 10.01 -4.15 0.27
CA VAL A 53 9.32 -3.35 -0.75
C VAL A 53 9.64 -1.88 -0.52
N ILE A 54 9.29 -1.35 0.65
CA ILE A 54 9.53 0.04 1.02
C ILE A 54 9.42 0.23 2.53
N LYS A 55 10.21 1.19 3.05
CA LYS A 55 10.00 1.78 4.37
C LYS A 55 9.41 3.18 4.15
N PRO A 56 8.07 3.30 4.07
CA PRO A 56 7.45 4.58 3.73
C PRO A 56 7.72 5.60 4.83
N LEU A 57 8.11 6.81 4.42
CA LEU A 57 8.49 7.90 5.33
C LEU A 57 7.26 8.59 5.96
N LYS A 58 6.07 8.40 5.37
CA LYS A 58 4.82 9.02 5.82
C LYS A 58 3.70 7.99 5.89
N ARG A 59 3.04 7.90 7.05
CA ARG A 59 1.90 6.98 7.27
C ARG A 59 0.71 7.21 6.32
N LYS A 60 0.51 8.46 5.87
CA LYS A 60 -0.60 8.87 4.97
C LYS A 60 -0.44 8.41 3.51
N THR A 61 0.74 7.96 3.12
CA THR A 61 1.04 7.51 1.75
C THR A 61 1.59 6.09 1.75
N PHE A 62 1.42 5.38 2.87
CA PHE A 62 2.05 4.09 3.14
C PHE A 62 1.69 3.08 2.06
N TRP A 63 0.39 2.90 1.82
CA TRP A 63 -0.09 1.92 0.85
C TRP A 63 0.02 2.40 -0.58
N TYR A 64 -0.05 3.72 -0.81
CA TYR A 64 0.15 4.30 -2.13
C TYR A 64 1.59 4.04 -2.64
N GLU A 65 2.59 4.33 -1.81
CA GLU A 65 4.00 4.09 -2.15
C GLU A 65 4.29 2.58 -2.31
N THR A 66 3.71 1.77 -1.43
CA THR A 66 3.78 0.30 -1.53
C THR A 66 3.18 -0.20 -2.84
N TRP A 67 2.01 0.32 -3.23
CA TRP A 67 1.32 -0.06 -4.46
C TRP A 67 2.11 0.31 -5.71
N LEU A 68 2.71 1.50 -5.76
CA LEU A 68 3.59 1.89 -6.86
C LEU A 68 4.76 0.91 -7.00
N LYS A 69 5.39 0.54 -5.89
CA LYS A 69 6.53 -0.38 -5.89
C LYS A 69 6.14 -1.80 -6.31
N ILE A 70 5.01 -2.30 -5.80
CA ILE A 70 4.45 -3.59 -6.20
C ILE A 70 4.15 -3.57 -7.70
N LYS A 71 3.50 -2.52 -8.21
CA LYS A 71 3.29 -2.39 -9.66
C LYS A 71 4.60 -2.40 -10.43
N GLU A 72 5.64 -1.68 -10.03
CA GLU A 72 6.96 -1.76 -10.67
C GLU A 72 7.50 -3.21 -10.70
N ILE A 73 7.34 -3.97 -9.61
CA ILE A 73 7.84 -5.35 -9.50
C ILE A 73 7.05 -6.31 -10.40
N TYR A 74 5.73 -6.11 -10.56
CA TYR A 74 4.84 -7.02 -11.28
C TYR A 74 4.43 -6.54 -12.68
N SER A 75 4.73 -5.31 -13.09
CA SER A 75 4.50 -4.79 -14.45
C SER A 75 5.55 -5.26 -15.48
N THR A 76 6.27 -6.35 -15.22
CA THR A 76 7.11 -7.03 -16.22
C THR A 76 6.27 -7.81 -17.22
#